data_AF-A0A927Y523-F1
#
_entry.id   AF-A0A927Y523-F1
#
_cell.length_a   1.000
_cell.length_b   1.000
_cell.length_c   1.000
_cell.angle_alpha   90.00
_cell.angle_beta   90.00
_cell.angle_gamma   90.00
#
_symmetry.space_group_name_H-M   'P 1'
#
loop_
_entity.id
_entity.type
_entity.pdbx_description
1 polymer ?
#
loop_
_entity_poly.entity_id
_entity_poly.type
_entity_poly.pdbx_seq_one_letter_code
_entity_poly.pdbx_strand_id
1 'polypeptide(L)'
;METRQKKIINHKILNEHWFIGSILLIIWGYLFTYFISVIVAVIFGNVIPLPKEEIMYIGMILGALLTLLVHKRWFYPEYEGSLKTKDLKRWLITGLIILVIVLLPDIITSLILKTNLGAPTLHSVLMAGVAGTVEETVFRGLPVSYLMRHNKKKSHIIWIAIVTSLIFGSVHGFNFFVGATLPAALLQVISASAAGFLLCALFIRSGSS
;
A
#
# COMPACT_ATOMS: atom_id res chain seq x y z
N MET A 1 16.85 -30.67 -21.81
CA MET A 1 15.49 -30.12 -21.60
C MET A 1 15.53 -28.65 -21.97
N GLU A 2 14.97 -28.29 -23.13
CA GLU A 2 14.77 -26.88 -23.48
C GLU A 2 13.77 -26.26 -22.50
N THR A 3 14.20 -25.22 -21.79
CA THR A 3 13.31 -24.40 -20.98
C THR A 3 12.31 -23.71 -21.91
N ARG A 4 11.05 -24.16 -21.91
CA ARG A 4 9.95 -23.45 -22.60
C ARG A 4 10.01 -21.97 -22.22
N GLN A 5 10.30 -21.11 -23.19
CA GLN A 5 10.27 -19.67 -22.99
C GLN A 5 8.86 -19.27 -22.53
N LYS A 6 8.78 -18.66 -21.35
CA LYS A 6 7.51 -18.28 -20.71
C LYS A 6 6.88 -17.15 -21.54
N LYS A 7 5.67 -17.36 -22.07
CA LYS A 7 4.95 -16.37 -22.90
C LYS A 7 4.56 -15.14 -22.07
N ILE A 8 5.03 -13.97 -22.49
CA ILE A 8 4.66 -12.67 -21.89
C ILE A 8 3.22 -12.31 -22.29
N ILE A 9 2.41 -11.91 -21.32
CA ILE A 9 1.05 -11.42 -21.56
C ILE A 9 1.12 -9.96 -22.02
N ASN A 10 0.56 -9.66 -23.20
CA ASN A 10 0.48 -8.30 -23.72
C ASN A 10 -0.79 -7.61 -23.21
N HIS A 11 -0.63 -6.52 -22.47
CA HIS A 11 -1.70 -5.73 -21.89
C HIS A 11 -1.89 -4.45 -22.70
N LYS A 12 -2.74 -4.47 -23.73
CA LYS A 12 -2.85 -3.37 -24.72
C LYS A 12 -3.01 -1.99 -24.08
N ILE A 13 -4.01 -1.82 -23.21
CA ILE A 13 -4.32 -0.54 -22.56
C ILE A 13 -3.21 -0.09 -21.61
N LEU A 14 -2.69 -1.03 -20.81
CA LEU A 14 -1.64 -0.71 -19.84
C LEU A 14 -0.36 -0.31 -20.60
N ASN A 15 0.07 -1.13 -21.55
CA ASN A 15 1.35 -0.98 -22.25
C ASN A 15 1.43 0.31 -23.11
N GLU A 16 0.31 0.78 -23.66
CA GLU A 16 0.28 2.02 -24.46
C GLU A 16 0.37 3.28 -23.59
N HIS A 17 -0.25 3.26 -22.40
CA HIS A 17 -0.31 4.43 -21.51
C HIS A 17 0.14 4.06 -20.09
N TRP A 18 1.46 4.03 -19.86
CA TRP A 18 2.04 3.63 -18.57
C TRP A 18 1.51 4.44 -17.38
N PHE A 19 1.29 5.76 -17.52
CA PHE A 19 0.76 6.57 -16.43
C PHE A 19 -0.71 6.23 -16.13
N ILE A 20 -1.55 6.15 -17.17
CA ILE A 20 -2.96 5.77 -17.05
C ILE A 20 -3.09 4.35 -16.49
N GLY A 21 -2.25 3.42 -16.94
CA GLY A 21 -2.20 2.07 -16.42
C GLY A 21 -1.91 2.01 -14.92
N SER A 22 -1.04 2.88 -14.40
CA SER A 22 -0.78 2.95 -12.97
C SER A 22 -2.00 3.42 -12.16
N ILE A 23 -2.76 4.40 -12.67
CA ILE A 23 -4.01 4.87 -12.05
C ILE A 23 -5.09 3.79 -12.10
N LEU A 24 -5.25 3.13 -13.25
CA LEU A 24 -6.23 2.04 -13.41
C LEU A 24 -5.94 0.87 -12.46
N LEU A 25 -4.67 0.54 -12.24
CA LEU A 25 -4.27 -0.48 -11.27
C LEU A 25 -4.59 -0.05 -9.83
N ILE A 26 -4.40 1.23 -9.48
CA ILE A 26 -4.79 1.76 -8.16
C ILE A 26 -6.31 1.61 -7.95
N ILE A 27 -7.10 2.07 -8.92
CA ILE A 27 -8.58 1.99 -8.87
C ILE A 27 -9.02 0.52 -8.76
N TRP A 28 -8.50 -0.35 -9.62
CA TRP A 28 -8.82 -1.77 -9.61
C TRP A 28 -8.45 -2.42 -8.27
N GLY A 29 -7.27 -2.13 -7.72
CA GLY A 29 -6.82 -2.67 -6.45
C GLY A 29 -7.73 -2.28 -5.28
N TYR A 30 -8.17 -1.02 -5.23
CA TYR A 30 -9.15 -0.56 -4.23
C TYR A 30 -10.49 -1.26 -4.38
N LEU A 31 -11.05 -1.30 -5.60
CA LEU A 31 -12.34 -1.91 -5.86
C LEU A 31 -12.35 -3.40 -5.54
N PHE A 32 -11.32 -4.13 -5.96
CA PHE A 32 -11.20 -5.55 -5.70
C PHE A 32 -11.04 -5.84 -4.21
N THR A 33 -10.18 -5.09 -3.52
CA THR A 33 -9.98 -5.24 -2.07
C THR A 33 -11.27 -4.97 -1.30
N TYR A 34 -12.00 -3.91 -1.66
CA TYR A 34 -13.27 -3.57 -1.03
C TYR A 34 -14.36 -4.62 -1.35
N PHE A 35 -14.41 -5.13 -2.57
CA PHE A 35 -15.33 -6.20 -2.96
C PHE A 35 -15.13 -7.46 -2.10
N ILE A 36 -13.88 -7.89 -1.90
CA ILE A 36 -13.57 -9.01 -1.00
C ILE A 36 -13.98 -8.70 0.44
N SER A 37 -13.74 -7.47 0.92
CA SER A 37 -14.18 -7.04 2.25
C SER A 37 -15.69 -7.17 2.45
N VAL A 38 -16.49 -6.75 1.46
CA VAL A 38 -17.95 -6.89 1.49
C VAL A 38 -18.37 -8.37 1.53
N ILE A 39 -17.74 -9.24 0.73
CA ILE A 39 -18.03 -10.68 0.77
C ILE A 39 -17.75 -11.26 2.16
N VAL A 40 -16.59 -10.95 2.74
CA VAL A 40 -16.21 -11.43 4.08
C VAL A 40 -17.21 -10.93 5.12
N ALA A 41 -17.61 -9.65 5.06
CA ALA A 41 -18.60 -9.10 5.98
C ALA A 41 -19.99 -9.74 5.83
N VAL A 42 -20.42 -10.09 4.61
CA VAL A 42 -21.71 -10.78 4.38
C VAL A 42 -21.69 -12.21 4.92
N ILE A 43 -20.60 -12.94 4.69
CA ILE A 43 -20.47 -14.35 5.11
C ILE A 43 -20.32 -14.46 6.64
N PHE A 44 -19.47 -13.63 7.22
CA PHE A 44 -19.05 -13.77 8.63
C PHE A 44 -19.71 -12.78 9.59
N GLY A 45 -20.36 -11.73 9.09
CA GLY A 45 -20.93 -10.65 9.91
C GLY A 45 -21.99 -11.08 10.93
N ASN A 46 -22.66 -12.20 10.66
CA ASN A 46 -23.66 -12.78 11.58
C ASN A 46 -23.14 -14.00 12.36
N VAL A 47 -21.91 -14.43 12.09
CA VAL A 47 -21.31 -15.65 12.66
C VAL A 47 -20.26 -15.30 13.72
N ILE A 48 -19.48 -14.26 13.47
CA ILE A 48 -18.40 -13.82 14.35
C ILE A 48 -18.92 -12.69 15.25
N PRO A 49 -18.75 -12.77 16.59
CA PRO A 49 -19.18 -11.73 17.52
C PRO A 49 -18.19 -10.55 17.55
N LEU A 50 -17.90 -10.01 16.37
CA LEU A 50 -17.12 -8.79 16.18
C LEU A 50 -18.01 -7.74 15.53
N PRO A 51 -17.79 -6.44 15.79
CA PRO A 51 -18.52 -5.43 15.06
C PRO A 51 -18.20 -5.51 13.56
N LYS A 52 -19.18 -5.13 12.74
CA LYS A 52 -19.13 -5.33 11.28
C LYS A 52 -17.93 -4.65 10.63
N GLU A 53 -17.51 -3.52 11.19
CA GLU A 53 -16.39 -2.74 10.70
C GLU A 53 -15.06 -3.49 10.84
N GLU A 54 -14.80 -4.14 11.97
CA GLU A 54 -13.61 -4.96 12.18
C GLU A 54 -13.58 -6.16 11.22
N ILE A 55 -14.73 -6.78 10.95
CA ILE A 55 -14.85 -7.86 9.97
C ILE A 55 -14.54 -7.33 8.55
N MET A 56 -15.00 -6.13 8.23
CA MET A 56 -14.65 -5.46 6.96
C MET A 56 -13.15 -5.21 6.86
N TYR A 57 -12.47 -4.75 7.93
CA TYR A 57 -11.02 -4.56 7.93
C TYR A 57 -10.24 -5.85 7.70
N ILE A 58 -10.65 -6.95 8.36
CA ILE A 58 -10.08 -8.28 8.10
C ILE A 58 -10.27 -8.64 6.61
N GLY A 59 -11.46 -8.42 6.07
CA GLY A 59 -11.75 -8.68 4.66
C GLY A 59 -10.94 -7.80 3.69
N MET A 60 -10.64 -6.54 4.05
CA MET A 60 -9.77 -5.67 3.26
C MET A 60 -8.31 -6.16 3.28
N ILE A 61 -7.80 -6.60 4.43
CA ILE A 61 -6.46 -7.18 4.53
C ILE A 61 -6.36 -8.43 3.65
N LEU A 62 -7.34 -9.33 3.73
CA LEU A 62 -7.41 -10.52 2.86
C LEU A 62 -7.52 -10.14 1.38
N GLY A 63 -8.35 -9.15 1.06
CA GLY A 63 -8.53 -8.61 -0.28
C GLY A 63 -7.22 -8.07 -0.86
N ALA A 64 -6.43 -7.35 -0.08
CA ALA A 64 -5.11 -6.85 -0.50
C ALA A 64 -4.14 -8.01 -0.82
N LEU A 65 -4.08 -9.03 0.03
CA LEU A 65 -3.25 -10.21 -0.22
C LEU A 65 -3.67 -10.96 -1.50
N LEU A 66 -4.97 -11.15 -1.70
CA LEU A 66 -5.51 -11.74 -2.94
C LEU A 66 -5.21 -10.87 -4.16
N THR A 67 -5.29 -9.54 -4.03
CA THR A 67 -4.94 -8.58 -5.08
C THR A 67 -3.49 -8.78 -5.53
N LEU A 68 -2.55 -8.93 -4.58
CA LEU A 68 -1.14 -9.20 -4.91
C LEU A 68 -0.95 -10.54 -5.62
N LEU A 69 -1.69 -11.59 -5.23
CA LEU A 69 -1.63 -12.89 -5.89
C LEU A 69 -2.16 -12.82 -7.33
N VAL A 70 -3.28 -12.13 -7.55
CA VAL A 70 -3.84 -11.88 -8.88
C VAL A 70 -2.86 -11.06 -9.73
N HIS A 71 -2.31 -9.97 -9.17
CA HIS A 71 -1.30 -9.13 -9.84
C HIS A 71 -0.07 -9.94 -10.25
N LYS A 72 0.48 -10.75 -9.34
CA LYS A 72 1.58 -11.68 -9.64
C LYS A 72 1.24 -12.61 -10.80
N ARG A 73 0.04 -13.19 -10.80
CA ARG A 73 -0.38 -14.11 -11.86
C ARG A 73 -0.60 -13.42 -13.20
N TRP A 74 -1.06 -12.17 -13.18
CA TRP A 74 -1.44 -11.39 -14.37
C TRP A 74 -0.23 -10.75 -15.08
N PHE A 75 0.85 -10.47 -14.34
CA PHE A 75 2.10 -9.92 -14.88
C PHE A 75 3.26 -10.94 -14.94
N TYR A 76 3.00 -12.20 -14.64
CA TYR A 76 3.97 -13.28 -14.84
C TYR A 76 4.30 -13.46 -16.34
N PRO A 77 5.58 -13.66 -16.74
CA PRO A 77 6.77 -13.88 -15.90
C PRO A 77 7.55 -12.63 -15.53
N GLU A 78 7.13 -11.44 -15.98
CA GLU A 78 7.91 -10.20 -15.83
C GLU A 78 7.91 -9.68 -14.38
N TYR A 79 6.91 -10.09 -13.60
CA TYR A 79 6.83 -9.81 -12.18
C TYR A 79 6.71 -11.14 -11.39
N GLU A 80 7.76 -11.48 -10.64
CA GLU A 80 7.80 -12.71 -9.81
C GLU A 80 7.34 -12.46 -8.37
N GLY A 81 7.02 -11.20 -8.03
CA GLY A 81 6.62 -10.75 -6.71
C GLY A 81 7.55 -9.67 -6.16
N SER A 82 7.08 -8.98 -5.13
CA SER A 82 7.81 -7.94 -4.38
C SER A 82 8.54 -8.47 -3.15
N LEU A 83 8.18 -9.65 -2.67
CA LEU A 83 8.71 -10.23 -1.44
C LEU A 83 9.87 -11.20 -1.74
N LYS A 84 11.09 -10.66 -1.81
CA LYS A 84 12.31 -11.48 -1.75
C LYS A 84 12.69 -11.69 -0.29
N THR A 85 12.71 -12.93 0.17
CA THR A 85 12.92 -13.27 1.59
C THR A 85 14.39 -13.21 2.03
N LYS A 86 15.32 -13.07 1.08
CA LYS A 86 16.78 -13.16 1.30
C LYS A 86 17.30 -12.18 2.36
N ASP A 87 16.63 -11.05 2.57
CA ASP A 87 17.02 -10.02 3.55
C ASP A 87 15.87 -9.61 4.48
N LEU A 88 14.85 -10.46 4.66
CA LEU A 88 13.63 -10.10 5.40
C LEU A 88 13.92 -9.53 6.80
N LYS A 89 14.83 -10.17 7.55
CA LYS A 89 15.23 -9.70 8.89
C LYS A 89 15.75 -8.26 8.87
N ARG A 90 16.61 -7.92 7.90
CA ARG A 90 17.17 -6.57 7.77
C ARG A 90 16.07 -5.55 7.51
N TRP A 91 15.17 -5.85 6.59
CA TRP A 91 14.07 -4.96 6.22
C TRP A 91 13.04 -4.80 7.34
N LEU A 92 12.77 -5.85 8.12
CA LEU A 92 11.94 -5.76 9.32
C LEU A 92 12.57 -4.81 10.37
N ILE A 93 13.87 -4.94 10.63
CA ILE A 93 14.59 -4.05 11.56
C ILE A 93 14.55 -2.61 11.06
N THR A 94 14.81 -2.37 9.77
CA THR A 94 14.72 -1.03 9.17
C THR A 94 13.32 -0.44 9.31
N GLY A 95 12.28 -1.22 9.03
CA GLY A 95 10.89 -0.80 9.22
C GLY A 95 10.57 -0.43 10.67
N LEU A 96 11.04 -1.22 11.64
CA LEU A 96 10.86 -0.93 13.07
C LEU A 96 11.57 0.36 13.49
N ILE A 97 12.80 0.60 13.00
CA ILE A 97 13.53 1.86 13.28
C ILE A 97 12.74 3.06 12.73
N ILE A 98 12.23 2.95 11.51
CA ILE A 98 11.44 4.01 10.88
C ILE A 98 10.14 4.24 11.66
N LEU A 99 9.46 3.18 12.10
CA LEU A 99 8.27 3.28 12.93
C LEU A 99 8.56 4.04 14.22
N VAL A 100 9.65 3.72 14.91
CA VAL A 100 10.06 4.46 16.13
C VAL A 100 10.25 5.93 15.82
N ILE A 101 11.00 6.27 14.76
CA ILE A 101 11.25 7.66 14.36
C ILE A 101 9.95 8.41 14.05
N VAL A 102 9.02 7.78 13.33
CA VAL A 102 7.72 8.37 12.97
C VAL A 102 6.84 8.57 14.20
N LEU A 103 6.94 7.72 15.22
CA LEU A 103 6.19 7.85 16.48
C LEU A 103 6.80 8.86 17.47
N LEU A 104 8.06 9.28 17.29
CA LEU A 104 8.72 10.19 18.22
C LEU A 104 7.95 11.51 18.44
N PRO A 105 7.44 12.20 17.41
CA PRO A 105 6.65 13.42 17.60
C PRO A 105 5.41 13.21 18.46
N ASP A 106 4.72 12.08 18.30
CA ASP A 106 3.52 11.75 19.09
C ASP A 106 3.89 11.44 20.54
N ILE A 107 4.99 10.71 20.76
CA ILE A 107 5.53 10.44 22.11
C ILE A 107 5.94 11.74 22.80
N ILE A 108 6.63 12.64 22.09
CA ILE A 108 7.08 13.93 22.64
C ILE A 108 5.86 14.79 22.99
N THR A 109 4.90 14.90 22.07
CA THR A 109 3.65 15.63 22.27
C THR A 109 2.90 15.09 23.49
N SER A 110 2.77 13.75 23.61
CA SER A 110 2.07 13.13 24.73
C SER A 110 2.76 13.42 26.07
N LEU A 111 4.09 13.42 26.10
CA LEU A 111 4.86 13.77 27.30
C LEU A 111 4.70 15.25 27.69
N ILE A 112 4.75 16.17 26.73
CA ILE A 112 4.58 17.62 26.96
C ILE A 112 3.18 17.94 27.46
N LEU A 113 2.15 17.39 26.79
CA LEU A 113 0.75 17.65 27.11
C LEU A 113 0.24 16.81 28.28
N LYS A 114 1.07 15.91 28.83
CA LYS A 114 0.70 14.94 29.88
C LYS A 114 -0.52 14.11 29.50
N THR A 115 -0.63 13.78 28.22
CA THR A 115 -1.66 12.89 27.69
C THR A 115 -1.09 11.49 27.52
N ASN A 116 -1.96 10.48 27.58
CA ASN A 116 -1.57 9.11 27.27
C ASN A 116 -1.63 8.90 25.75
N LEU A 117 -0.74 8.05 25.23
CA LEU A 117 -0.93 7.48 23.91
C LEU A 117 -2.23 6.66 23.90
N GLY A 118 -2.92 6.66 22.77
CA GLY A 118 -4.14 5.86 22.61
C GLY A 118 -3.86 4.39 22.89
N ALA A 119 -4.77 3.74 23.65
CA ALA A 119 -4.64 2.31 23.91
C ALA A 119 -4.74 1.52 22.58
N PRO A 120 -3.91 0.48 22.38
CA PRO A 120 -3.99 -0.36 21.21
C PRO A 120 -5.25 -1.22 21.30
N THR A 121 -6.36 -0.74 20.73
CA THR A 121 -7.60 -1.50 20.59
C THR A 121 -7.54 -2.41 19.37
N LEU A 122 -8.35 -3.47 19.34
CA LEU A 122 -8.49 -4.33 18.16
C LEU A 122 -8.79 -3.49 16.91
N HIS A 123 -9.70 -2.52 17.03
CA HIS A 123 -10.03 -1.58 15.98
C HIS A 123 -8.79 -0.84 15.45
N SER A 124 -7.98 -0.24 16.33
CA SER A 124 -6.77 0.49 15.94
C SER A 124 -5.73 -0.41 15.26
N VAL A 125 -5.59 -1.66 15.71
CA VAL A 125 -4.67 -2.65 15.14
C VAL A 125 -5.14 -3.08 13.75
N LEU A 126 -6.44 -3.34 13.57
CA LEU A 126 -7.01 -3.70 12.28
C LEU A 126 -6.95 -2.53 11.29
N MET A 127 -7.22 -1.31 11.74
CA MET A 127 -7.06 -0.10 10.93
C MET A 127 -5.61 0.11 10.49
N ALA A 128 -4.64 -0.01 11.39
CA ALA A 128 -3.23 0.03 11.04
C ALA A 128 -2.86 -1.11 10.07
N GLY A 129 -3.45 -2.29 10.24
CA GLY A 129 -3.29 -3.42 9.31
C GLY A 129 -3.85 -3.13 7.93
N VAL A 130 -5.02 -2.48 7.83
CA VAL A 130 -5.61 -2.03 6.56
C VAL A 130 -4.72 -0.99 5.90
N ALA A 131 -4.30 0.05 6.61
CA ALA A 131 -3.39 1.05 6.08
C ALA A 131 -2.08 0.38 5.57
N GLY A 132 -1.46 -0.45 6.41
CA GLY A 132 -0.20 -1.12 6.07
C GLY A 132 -0.30 -2.15 4.94
N THR A 133 -1.44 -2.82 4.75
CA THR A 133 -1.58 -3.87 3.71
C THR A 133 -2.24 -3.34 2.45
N VAL A 134 -3.37 -2.65 2.56
CA VAL A 134 -4.14 -2.14 1.42
C VAL A 134 -3.38 -1.02 0.74
N GLU A 135 -2.90 -0.02 1.49
CA GLU A 135 -2.22 1.12 0.85
C GLU A 135 -0.88 0.70 0.25
N GLU A 136 -0.12 -0.20 0.89
CA GLU A 136 1.11 -0.72 0.32
C GLU A 136 0.85 -1.55 -0.94
N THR A 137 -0.18 -2.39 -0.93
CA THR A 137 -0.60 -3.15 -2.11
C THR A 137 -0.98 -2.21 -3.25
N VAL A 138 -1.89 -1.28 -2.99
CA VAL A 138 -2.52 -0.44 -4.01
C VAL A 138 -1.57 0.63 -4.54
N PHE A 139 -0.70 1.22 -3.71
CA PHE A 139 0.18 2.32 -4.16
C PHE A 139 1.62 1.90 -4.46
N ARG A 140 2.06 0.70 -4.05
CA ARG A 140 3.42 0.20 -4.34
C ARG A 140 3.36 -1.12 -5.07
N GLY A 141 2.77 -2.13 -4.44
CA GLY A 141 2.68 -3.49 -4.96
C GLY A 141 2.22 -3.55 -6.41
N LEU A 142 1.19 -2.77 -6.76
CA LEU A 142 0.62 -2.71 -8.10
C LEU A 142 1.31 -1.67 -9.01
N PRO A 143 1.19 -0.35 -8.77
CA PRO A 143 1.64 0.66 -9.72
C PRO A 143 3.17 0.81 -9.75
N VAL A 144 3.90 0.71 -8.63
CA VAL A 144 5.37 0.83 -8.65
C VAL A 144 5.99 -0.37 -9.36
N SER A 145 5.54 -1.59 -9.07
CA SER A 145 6.03 -2.79 -9.77
C SER A 145 5.74 -2.73 -11.28
N TYR A 146 4.55 -2.24 -11.65
CA TYR A 146 4.15 -2.02 -13.02
C TYR A 146 5.00 -0.95 -13.73
N LEU A 147 5.22 0.21 -13.10
CA LEU A 147 6.03 1.29 -13.67
C LEU A 147 7.49 0.88 -13.84
N MET A 148 8.04 0.12 -12.89
CA MET A 148 9.41 -0.40 -12.94
C MET A 148 9.60 -1.42 -14.08
N ARG A 149 8.54 -2.14 -14.50
CA ARG A 149 8.56 -3.02 -15.68
C ARG A 149 8.78 -2.22 -16.97
N HIS A 150 8.12 -1.08 -17.11
CA HIS A 150 8.24 -0.21 -18.29
C HIS A 150 9.50 0.66 -18.28
N ASN A 151 9.97 1.06 -17.11
CA ASN A 151 11.05 2.01 -16.94
C ASN A 151 12.27 1.37 -16.27
N LYS A 152 13.12 0.73 -17.09
CA LYS A 152 14.37 0.09 -16.62
C LYS A 152 15.53 1.07 -16.37
N LYS A 153 15.37 2.35 -16.73
CA LYS A 153 16.41 3.37 -16.54
C LYS A 153 16.47 3.79 -15.07
N LYS A 154 17.67 3.78 -14.48
CA LYS A 154 17.90 4.22 -13.09
C LYS A 154 17.40 5.66 -12.84
N SER A 155 17.52 6.54 -13.82
CA SER A 155 17.03 7.92 -13.74
C SER A 155 15.52 8.04 -13.59
N HIS A 156 14.75 7.02 -13.95
CA HIS A 156 13.28 7.04 -13.83
C HIS A 156 12.80 6.59 -12.45
N ILE A 157 13.65 5.96 -11.64
CA ILE A 157 13.29 5.46 -10.31
C ILE A 157 12.82 6.60 -9.40
N ILE A 158 13.53 7.73 -9.41
CA ILE A 158 13.16 8.90 -8.60
C ILE A 158 11.81 9.48 -9.04
N TRP A 159 11.54 9.50 -10.34
CA TRP A 159 10.28 9.99 -10.88
C TRP A 159 9.10 9.08 -10.54
N ILE A 160 9.31 7.76 -10.57
CA ILE A 160 8.31 6.79 -10.11
C ILE A 160 8.00 7.05 -8.64
N ALA A 161 9.03 7.19 -7.80
CA ALA A 161 8.84 7.48 -6.38
C ALA A 161 8.09 8.79 -6.16
N ILE A 162 8.45 9.89 -6.84
CA ILE A 162 7.75 11.17 -6.72
C ILE A 162 6.27 11.02 -7.12
N VAL A 163 6.00 10.49 -8.31
CA VAL A 163 4.64 10.42 -8.87
C VAL A 163 3.73 9.55 -8.00
N THR A 164 4.15 8.35 -7.62
CA THR A 164 3.30 7.47 -6.80
C THR A 164 3.06 8.03 -5.41
N SER A 165 4.04 8.76 -4.86
CA SER A 165 3.91 9.36 -3.53
C SER A 165 3.00 10.59 -3.53
N LEU A 166 3.05 11.41 -4.58
CA LEU A 166 2.11 12.53 -4.75
C LEU A 166 0.67 12.02 -4.95
N ILE A 167 0.47 10.94 -5.70
CA ILE A 167 -0.85 10.30 -5.83
C ILE A 167 -1.31 9.79 -4.46
N PHE A 168 -0.45 9.10 -3.71
CA PHE A 168 -0.74 8.61 -2.37
C PHE A 168 -1.12 9.74 -1.39
N GLY A 169 -0.38 10.85 -1.39
CA GLY A 169 -0.74 12.01 -0.57
C GLY A 169 -2.05 12.66 -1.01
N SER A 170 -2.27 12.78 -2.33
CA SER A 170 -3.47 13.43 -2.88
C SER A 170 -4.76 12.72 -2.47
N VAL A 171 -4.77 11.37 -2.37
CA VAL A 171 -5.97 10.65 -1.92
C VAL A 171 -6.35 10.96 -0.47
N HIS A 172 -5.39 11.40 0.36
CA HIS A 172 -5.69 11.83 1.74
C HIS A 172 -6.34 13.22 1.79
N GLY A 173 -6.19 14.02 0.73
CA GLY A 173 -6.90 15.29 0.60
C GLY A 173 -8.42 15.13 0.62
N PHE A 174 -8.94 13.94 0.26
CA PHE A 174 -10.37 13.65 0.33
C PHE A 174 -10.92 13.67 1.76
N ASN A 175 -10.08 13.54 2.79
CA ASN A 175 -10.52 13.65 4.18
C ASN A 175 -11.11 15.03 4.51
N PHE A 176 -10.79 16.06 3.73
CA PHE A 176 -11.50 17.35 3.80
C PHE A 176 -13.01 17.19 3.61
N PHE A 177 -13.44 16.38 2.63
CA PHE A 177 -14.86 16.12 2.36
C PHE A 177 -15.52 15.21 3.41
N VAL A 178 -14.73 14.56 4.26
CA VAL A 178 -15.21 13.68 5.35
C VAL A 178 -15.13 14.40 6.71
N GLY A 179 -14.83 15.71 6.72
CA GLY A 179 -14.92 16.56 7.91
C GLY A 179 -13.58 17.06 8.48
N ALA A 180 -12.45 16.76 7.86
CA ALA A 180 -11.17 17.36 8.26
C ALA A 180 -11.13 18.85 7.92
N THR A 181 -10.48 19.67 8.77
CA THR A 181 -10.23 21.07 8.45
C THR A 181 -9.26 21.19 7.27
N LEU A 182 -9.33 22.29 6.50
CA LEU A 182 -8.42 22.50 5.37
C LEU A 182 -6.94 22.42 5.79
N PRO A 183 -6.47 23.06 6.89
CA PRO A 183 -5.09 22.91 7.34
C PRO A 183 -4.71 21.47 7.67
N ALA A 184 -5.61 20.70 8.30
CA ALA A 184 -5.35 19.30 8.64
C ALA A 184 -5.25 18.42 7.38
N ALA A 185 -6.15 18.61 6.41
CA ALA A 185 -6.12 17.88 5.15
C ALA A 185 -4.85 18.20 4.34
N LEU A 186 -4.44 19.48 4.27
CA LEU A 186 -3.20 19.88 3.60
C LEU A 186 -1.96 19.29 4.28
N LEU A 187 -1.91 19.34 5.61
CA LEU A 187 -0.83 18.72 6.37
C LEU A 187 -0.76 17.22 6.11
N GLN A 188 -1.91 16.54 6.04
CA GLN A 188 -1.98 15.12 5.74
C GLN A 188 -1.53 14.79 4.31
N VAL A 189 -1.89 15.60 3.31
CA VAL A 189 -1.41 15.43 1.93
C VAL A 189 0.12 15.51 1.86
N ILE A 190 0.71 16.50 2.55
CA ILE A 190 2.17 16.70 2.57
C ILE A 190 2.87 15.55 3.32
N SER A 191 2.39 15.22 4.52
CA SER A 191 3.00 14.18 5.35
C SER A 191 2.85 12.80 4.73
N ALA A 192 1.69 12.47 4.17
CA ALA A 192 1.47 11.22 3.44
C ALA A 192 2.33 11.15 2.17
N SER A 193 2.51 12.26 1.43
CA SER A 193 3.42 12.29 0.26
C SER A 193 4.87 12.01 0.68
N ALA A 194 5.34 12.61 1.77
CA ALA A 194 6.70 12.38 2.27
C ALA A 194 6.88 10.92 2.76
N ALA A 195 5.92 10.39 3.50
CA ALA A 195 5.91 8.99 3.95
C ALA A 195 5.86 8.02 2.77
N GLY A 196 5.02 8.30 1.76
CA GLY A 196 4.91 7.53 0.53
C GLY A 196 6.25 7.46 -0.22
N PHE A 197 7.00 8.56 -0.24
CA PHE A 197 8.32 8.59 -0.90
C PHE A 197 9.31 7.68 -0.19
N LEU A 198 9.38 7.77 1.14
CA LEU A 198 10.20 6.89 1.97
C LEU A 198 9.84 5.41 1.78
N LEU A 199 8.54 5.10 1.83
CA LEU A 199 8.03 3.73 1.69
C LEU A 199 8.27 3.18 0.27
N CYS A 200 8.13 4.00 -0.77
CA CYS A 200 8.47 3.62 -2.13
C CYS A 200 9.97 3.35 -2.29
N ALA A 201 10.83 4.17 -1.69
CA ALA A 201 12.27 3.92 -1.68
C ALA A 201 12.63 2.59 -1.00
N LEU A 202 12.00 2.27 0.13
CA LEU A 202 12.15 0.98 0.81
C LEU A 202 11.64 -0.18 -0.04
N PHE A 203 10.47 -0.03 -0.67
CA PHE A 203 9.88 -1.05 -1.55
C PHE A 203 10.83 -1.38 -2.71
N ILE A 204 11.33 -0.36 -3.41
CA ILE A 204 12.26 -0.55 -4.53
C ILE A 204 13.56 -1.16 -4.02
N ARG A 205 14.10 -0.71 -2.88
CA ARG A 205 15.36 -1.23 -2.34
C ARG A 205 15.26 -2.66 -1.82
N SER A 206 14.12 -3.07 -1.28
CA SER A 206 13.88 -4.42 -0.75
C SER A 206 13.52 -5.44 -1.85
N GLY A 207 12.86 -5.01 -2.94
CA GLY A 207 12.56 -5.86 -4.09
C GLY A 207 13.67 -5.98 -5.13
N SER A 208 14.65 -5.06 -5.14
CA SER A 208 15.72 -4.99 -6.14
C SER A 208 16.97 -5.86 -5.89
N SER A 209 16.95 -6.75 -4.89
CA SER A 209 18.07 -7.67 -4.61
C SER A 209 18.16 -8.86 -5.55
#